data_AF-A3YZG0-F1
#
_entry.id   AF-A3YZG0-F1
#
_cell.length_a   1.000
_cell.length_b   1.000
_cell.length_c   1.000
_cell.angle_alpha   90.00
_cell.angle_beta   90.00
_cell.angle_gamma   90.00
#
_symmetry.space_group_name_H-M   'P 1'
#
loop_
_entity.id
_entity.type
_entity.pdbx_description
1 polymer ?
#
loop_
_entity_poly.entity_id
_entity_poly.type
_entity_poly.pdbx_seq_one_letter_code
_entity_poly.pdbx_strand_id
1 'polypeptide(L)'
;MDISSLAASPSQGLVNLVVEIPAGSRNKYEYNSVAGLMALDRVLHSSVRYPFDYGFVPNTLAQDGAPLDAMVIMEEPTFAGCLITARPIGYLDMIDCGAHDGKLLCVPEADGRQSGLCSIRQIAANQLEDVAEFFRTYKNLEGRAVEIIGWEDADAVPALLERCIQAARADQDERCSRKPS
;
A
#
# COMPACT_ATOMS: atom_id res chain seq x y z
N MET A 1 7.24 -17.48 4.01
CA MET A 1 7.81 -16.13 4.07
C MET A 1 7.40 -15.54 5.41
N ASP A 2 8.35 -15.38 6.31
CA ASP A 2 8.13 -14.70 7.59
C ASP A 2 8.49 -13.22 7.42
N ILE A 3 7.50 -12.35 7.61
CA ILE A 3 7.64 -10.90 7.47
C ILE A 3 7.58 -10.16 8.82
N SER A 4 7.48 -10.90 9.93
CA SER A 4 7.29 -10.33 11.27
C SER A 4 8.46 -9.45 11.72
N SER A 5 9.67 -9.73 11.24
CA SER A 5 10.89 -8.98 11.56
C SER A 5 11.15 -7.78 10.65
N LEU A 6 10.34 -7.57 9.61
CA LEU A 6 10.55 -6.45 8.68
C LEU A 6 10.13 -5.13 9.32
N ALA A 7 11.05 -4.17 9.43
CA ALA A 7 10.70 -2.83 9.85
C ALA A 7 9.78 -2.17 8.82
N ALA A 8 8.73 -1.45 9.26
CA ALA A 8 7.90 -0.64 8.39
C ALA A 8 8.72 0.45 7.67
N SER A 9 9.60 1.12 8.42
CA SER A 9 10.54 2.14 7.92
C SER A 9 11.97 1.68 8.20
N PRO A 10 12.73 1.20 7.20
CA PRO A 10 14.10 0.71 7.39
C PRO A 10 15.11 1.85 7.61
N SER A 11 14.81 3.05 7.13
CA SER A 11 15.58 4.28 7.35
C SER A 11 14.68 5.50 7.19
N GLN A 12 15.15 6.66 7.66
CA GLN A 12 14.37 7.90 7.61
C GLN A 12 13.94 8.23 6.17
N GLY A 13 12.63 8.40 5.99
CA GLY A 13 12.04 8.74 4.68
C GLY A 13 11.84 7.54 3.74
N LEU A 14 12.22 6.33 4.14
CA LEU A 14 11.96 5.11 3.39
C LEU A 14 10.94 4.22 4.09
N VAL A 15 10.25 3.40 3.30
CA VAL A 15 9.35 2.34 3.74
C VAL A 15 9.75 1.02 3.09
N ASN A 16 9.53 -0.09 3.80
CA ASN A 16 9.50 -1.41 3.19
C ASN A 16 8.10 -1.67 2.66
N LEU A 17 8.01 -2.30 1.49
CA LEU A 17 6.76 -2.68 0.86
C LEU A 17 6.85 -4.13 0.39
N VAL A 18 5.89 -4.95 0.80
CA VAL A 18 5.73 -6.31 0.27
C VAL A 18 4.71 -6.26 -0.85
N VAL A 19 5.16 -6.51 -2.08
CA VAL A 19 4.31 -6.47 -3.27
C VAL A 19 3.34 -7.63 -3.24
N GLU A 20 2.06 -7.35 -3.36
CA GLU A 20 1.04 -8.38 -3.53
C GLU A 20 0.67 -8.52 -5.00
N ILE A 21 0.49 -7.40 -5.70
CA ILE A 21 -0.06 -7.37 -7.04
C ILE A 21 0.88 -6.60 -7.95
N PRO A 22 1.62 -7.28 -8.86
CA PRO A 22 2.44 -6.60 -9.84
C PRO A 22 1.60 -5.72 -10.77
N ALA A 23 2.18 -4.61 -11.23
CA ALA A 23 1.56 -3.70 -12.18
C ALA A 23 1.08 -4.46 -13.42
N GLY A 24 -0.09 -4.06 -13.93
CA GLY A 24 -0.74 -4.72 -15.06
C GLY A 24 -1.48 -6.01 -14.70
N SER A 25 -1.38 -6.54 -13.47
CA SER A 25 -2.10 -7.75 -13.07
C SER A 25 -3.60 -7.49 -12.84
N ARG A 26 -4.41 -8.52 -13.16
CA ARG A 26 -5.82 -8.64 -12.73
C ARG A 26 -5.99 -9.63 -11.58
N ASN A 27 -4.96 -10.42 -11.30
CA ASN A 27 -4.94 -11.35 -10.19
C ASN A 27 -4.65 -10.54 -8.93
N LYS A 28 -5.62 -10.48 -8.04
CA LYS A 28 -5.47 -9.92 -6.71
C LYS A 28 -4.90 -11.02 -5.82
N TYR A 29 -3.59 -11.02 -5.65
CA TYR A 29 -2.96 -11.83 -4.62
C TYR A 29 -3.06 -11.10 -3.27
N GLU A 30 -2.97 -11.85 -2.18
CA GLU A 30 -2.79 -11.33 -0.83
C GLU A 30 -1.77 -12.18 -0.07
N TYR A 31 -1.09 -11.58 0.90
CA TYR A 31 -0.27 -12.34 1.82
C TYR A 31 -1.13 -13.06 2.86
N ASN A 32 -1.14 -14.38 2.81
CA ASN A 32 -1.81 -15.21 3.81
C ASN A 32 -0.89 -15.44 5.01
N SER A 33 -1.16 -14.77 6.13
CA SER A 33 -0.33 -14.84 7.35
C SER A 33 -0.35 -16.20 8.04
N VAL A 34 -1.40 -17.00 7.86
CA VAL A 34 -1.52 -18.36 8.44
C VAL A 34 -0.64 -19.34 7.67
N ALA A 35 -0.65 -19.27 6.33
CA ALA A 35 0.13 -20.13 5.46
C ALA A 35 1.56 -19.61 5.24
N GLY A 36 1.80 -18.32 5.49
CA GLY A 36 3.07 -17.64 5.26
C GLY A 36 3.45 -17.54 3.77
N LEU A 37 2.48 -17.39 2.87
CA LEU A 37 2.70 -17.33 1.42
C LEU A 37 1.69 -16.42 0.72
N MET A 38 1.98 -16.05 -0.53
CA MET A 38 1.03 -15.31 -1.38
C MET A 38 -0.07 -16.25 -1.85
N ALA A 39 -1.32 -15.91 -1.55
CA ALA A 39 -2.52 -16.60 -2.00
C ALA A 39 -3.24 -15.76 -3.07
N LEU A 40 -3.86 -16.41 -4.04
CA LEU A 40 -4.78 -15.72 -4.95
C LEU A 40 -6.12 -15.52 -4.21
N ASP A 41 -6.44 -14.28 -3.86
CA ASP A 41 -7.74 -13.92 -3.26
C ASP A 41 -8.83 -13.98 -4.34
N ARG A 42 -8.64 -13.24 -5.43
CA ARG A 42 -9.58 -13.23 -6.57
C ARG A 42 -8.96 -12.72 -7.86
N VAL A 43 -9.70 -12.90 -8.95
CA VAL A 43 -9.43 -12.23 -10.23
C VAL A 43 -10.43 -11.08 -10.38
N LEU A 44 -9.94 -9.88 -10.68
CA LEU A 44 -10.81 -8.71 -10.86
C LEU A 44 -11.80 -8.95 -12.01
N HIS A 45 -13.08 -8.71 -11.72
CA HIS A 45 -14.18 -8.90 -12.68
C HIS A 45 -14.12 -7.90 -13.84
N SER A 46 -13.75 -6.66 -13.54
CA SER A 46 -13.57 -5.61 -14.53
C SER A 46 -12.28 -5.83 -15.35
N SER A 47 -12.23 -5.24 -16.54
CA SER A 47 -11.04 -5.26 -17.41
C SER A 47 -9.92 -4.33 -16.92
N VAL A 48 -10.09 -3.71 -15.74
CA VAL A 48 -9.09 -2.85 -15.11
C VAL A 48 -7.90 -3.67 -14.63
N ARG A 49 -6.73 -3.03 -14.61
CA ARG A 49 -5.47 -3.60 -14.17
C ARG A 49 -4.84 -2.64 -13.18
N TYR A 50 -4.11 -3.16 -12.20
CA TYR A 50 -3.38 -2.30 -11.26
C TYR A 50 -2.36 -1.45 -12.02
N PRO A 51 -2.36 -0.11 -11.84
CA PRO A 51 -1.48 0.78 -12.60
C PRO A 51 -0.01 0.65 -12.20
N PHE A 52 0.23 0.27 -10.94
CA PHE A 52 1.55 0.16 -10.33
C PHE A 52 1.66 -1.12 -9.50
N ASP A 53 2.89 -1.46 -9.09
CA ASP A 53 3.11 -2.54 -8.15
C ASP A 53 2.44 -2.15 -6.83
N TYR A 54 1.54 -3.00 -6.36
CA TYR A 54 0.68 -2.74 -5.21
C TYR A 54 0.97 -3.75 -4.12
N GLY A 55 0.95 -3.29 -2.88
CA GLY A 55 1.03 -4.16 -1.72
C GLY A 55 0.89 -3.35 -0.44
N PHE A 56 1.60 -3.76 0.60
CA PHE A 56 1.44 -3.15 1.92
C PHE A 56 2.79 -2.92 2.62
N VAL A 57 2.77 -2.00 3.58
CA VAL A 57 3.89 -1.73 4.49
C VAL A 57 3.78 -2.69 5.69
N PRO A 58 4.74 -3.59 5.90
CA PRO A 58 4.67 -4.57 6.99
C PRO A 58 4.71 -3.89 8.36
N ASN A 59 4.12 -4.54 9.36
CA ASN A 59 4.09 -4.03 10.75
C ASN A 59 3.49 -2.62 10.89
N THR A 60 2.43 -2.36 10.13
CA THR A 60 1.57 -1.18 10.24
C THR A 60 0.11 -1.60 10.37
N LEU A 61 -0.74 -0.71 10.87
CA LEU A 61 -2.19 -0.93 11.00
C LEU A 61 -2.91 0.38 10.66
N ALA A 62 -3.69 0.36 9.58
CA ALA A 62 -4.53 1.47 9.13
C ALA A 62 -5.91 1.41 9.82
N GLN A 63 -6.75 2.42 9.56
CA GLN A 63 -8.06 2.55 10.23
C GLN A 63 -9.08 1.49 9.79
N ASP A 64 -8.89 0.91 8.62
CA ASP A 64 -9.69 -0.19 8.09
C ASP A 64 -9.35 -1.56 8.74
N GLY A 65 -8.33 -1.60 9.60
CA GLY A 65 -7.86 -2.80 10.28
C GLY A 65 -6.89 -3.66 9.46
N ALA A 66 -6.46 -3.19 8.29
CA ALA A 66 -5.43 -3.82 7.47
C ALA A 66 -4.08 -3.10 7.61
N PRO A 67 -2.96 -3.71 7.18
CA PRO A 67 -1.70 -2.97 7.01
C PRO A 67 -1.85 -1.81 6.03
N LEU A 68 -1.03 -0.77 6.20
CA LEU A 68 -1.05 0.42 5.34
C LEU A 68 -0.70 0.03 3.90
N ASP A 69 -1.64 0.29 2.99
CA ASP A 69 -1.50 0.03 1.57
C ASP A 69 -0.53 1.01 0.90
N ALA A 70 0.14 0.53 -0.14
CA ALA A 70 1.12 1.30 -0.87
C ALA A 70 1.33 0.81 -2.31
N MET A 71 1.73 1.74 -3.17
CA MET A 71 2.03 1.52 -4.59
C MET A 71 3.45 2.01 -4.91
N VAL A 72 4.13 1.32 -5.82
CA VAL A 72 5.46 1.72 -6.31
C VAL A 72 5.45 1.91 -7.81
N ILE A 73 5.89 3.09 -8.27
CA ILE A 73 6.07 3.39 -9.69
C ILE A 73 7.31 2.65 -10.20
N MET A 74 7.08 1.46 -10.75
CA MET A 74 8.11 0.63 -11.36
C MET A 74 8.10 0.79 -12.89
N GLU A 75 9.29 0.83 -13.50
CA GLU A 75 9.42 0.81 -14.97
C GLU A 75 9.11 -0.59 -15.54
N GLU A 76 9.54 -1.63 -14.82
CA GLU A 76 9.21 -3.03 -15.10
C GLU A 76 8.51 -3.62 -13.86
N PRO A 77 7.33 -4.24 -14.01
CA PRO A 77 6.62 -4.85 -12.89
C PRO A 77 7.51 -5.88 -12.19
N THR A 78 7.43 -5.95 -10.85
CA THR A 78 8.16 -6.97 -10.09
C THR A 78 7.39 -8.31 -10.06
N PHE A 79 7.23 -8.90 -8.89
CA PHE A 79 6.53 -10.17 -8.68
C PHE A 79 5.86 -10.18 -7.30
N ALA A 80 4.80 -10.97 -7.16
CA ALA A 80 4.10 -11.14 -5.89
C ALA A 80 5.05 -11.74 -4.82
N GLY A 81 5.14 -11.10 -3.66
CA GLY A 81 6.07 -11.39 -2.58
C GLY A 81 7.42 -10.65 -2.69
N CYS A 82 7.62 -9.78 -3.68
CA CYS A 82 8.83 -8.95 -3.76
C CYS A 82 8.87 -7.93 -2.61
N LEU A 83 10.02 -7.79 -1.95
CA LEU A 83 10.26 -6.74 -0.97
C LEU A 83 10.94 -5.56 -1.66
N ILE A 84 10.31 -4.39 -1.61
CA ILE A 84 10.84 -3.14 -2.16
C ILE A 84 11.11 -2.17 -1.01
N THR A 85 12.32 -1.64 -0.94
CA THR A 85 12.60 -0.41 -0.19
C THR A 85 12.23 0.77 -1.07
N ALA A 86 11.25 1.57 -0.64
CA ALA A 86 10.68 2.64 -1.43
C ALA A 86 10.65 3.97 -0.67
N ARG A 87 10.77 5.08 -1.40
CA ARG A 87 10.58 6.43 -0.87
C ARG A 87 9.15 6.89 -1.18
N PRO A 88 8.32 7.18 -0.17
CA PRO A 88 7.01 7.79 -0.40
C PRO A 88 7.15 9.20 -0.96
N ILE A 89 6.32 9.53 -1.93
CA ILE A 89 6.22 10.87 -2.54
C ILE A 89 4.86 11.54 -2.28
N GLY A 90 3.93 10.82 -1.66
CA GLY A 90 2.58 11.28 -1.33
C GLY A 90 1.68 10.09 -1.04
N TYR A 91 0.38 10.32 -0.89
CA TYR A 91 -0.62 9.26 -0.78
C TYR A 91 -2.00 9.69 -1.28
N LEU A 92 -2.78 8.72 -1.72
CA LEU A 92 -4.19 8.89 -2.06
C LEU A 92 -5.01 8.72 -0.77
N ASP A 93 -5.73 9.76 -0.34
CA ASP A 93 -6.71 9.67 0.74
C ASP A 93 -8.07 9.29 0.16
N MET A 94 -8.65 8.23 0.70
CA MET A 94 -9.95 7.71 0.30
C MET A 94 -10.66 7.08 1.50
N ILE A 95 -11.99 7.02 1.39
CA ILE A 95 -12.86 6.37 2.36
C ILE A 95 -13.44 5.11 1.71
N ASP A 96 -13.17 3.95 2.31
CA ASP A 96 -13.81 2.68 1.98
C ASP A 96 -14.60 2.19 3.20
N CYS A 97 -15.90 1.91 3.00
CA CYS A 97 -16.80 1.44 4.05
C CYS A 97 -16.82 2.32 5.33
N GLY A 98 -16.58 3.63 5.17
CA GLY A 98 -16.63 4.61 6.27
C GLY A 98 -15.32 4.75 7.07
N ALA A 99 -14.24 4.07 6.68
CA ALA A 99 -12.92 4.21 7.26
C ALA A 99 -11.94 4.83 6.26
N HIS A 100 -10.96 5.60 6.74
CA HIS A 100 -9.88 6.09 5.90
C HIS A 100 -8.97 4.92 5.47
N ASP A 101 -8.76 4.81 4.16
CA ASP A 101 -7.95 3.79 3.51
C ASP A 101 -6.88 4.48 2.64
N GLY A 102 -5.94 5.14 3.31
CA GLY A 102 -4.87 5.88 2.64
C GLY A 102 -3.89 4.95 1.94
N LYS A 103 -3.52 5.27 0.69
CA LYS A 103 -2.60 4.45 -0.11
C LYS A 103 -1.36 5.24 -0.49
N LEU A 104 -0.20 4.85 0.03
CA LEU A 104 1.05 5.53 -0.30
C LEU A 104 1.35 5.40 -1.80
N LEU A 105 1.90 6.46 -2.39
CA LEU A 105 2.55 6.41 -3.70
C LEU A 105 4.05 6.61 -3.51
N CYS A 106 4.83 5.66 -4.00
CA CYS A 106 6.26 5.59 -3.76
C CYS A 106 7.05 5.43 -5.06
N VAL A 107 8.34 5.72 -4.97
CA VAL A 107 9.35 5.39 -5.98
C VAL A 107 10.38 4.41 -5.37
N PRO A 108 10.96 3.47 -6.14
CA PRO A 108 11.90 2.51 -5.59
C PRO A 108 13.25 3.16 -5.27
N GLU A 109 13.83 2.87 -4.11
CA GLU A 109 15.15 3.40 -3.74
C GLU A 109 16.26 2.82 -4.63
N ALA A 110 16.06 1.61 -5.17
CA ALA A 110 17.01 0.94 -6.05
C ALA A 110 17.13 1.59 -7.45
N ASP A 111 16.18 2.41 -7.88
CA ASP A 111 16.22 3.09 -9.18
C ASP A 111 16.72 4.53 -9.05
N GLY A 112 18.03 4.71 -9.24
CA GLY A 112 18.66 6.03 -9.23
C GLY A 112 18.08 7.03 -10.24
N ARG A 113 17.40 6.58 -11.31
CA ARG A 113 16.75 7.47 -12.29
C ARG A 113 15.58 8.25 -11.67
N GLN A 114 14.94 7.70 -10.64
CA GLN A 114 13.81 8.31 -9.94
C GLN A 114 14.23 9.11 -8.69
N SER A 115 15.54 9.30 -8.45
CA SER A 115 16.06 10.05 -7.30
C SER A 115 15.52 11.48 -7.20
N GLY A 116 15.19 12.10 -8.35
CA GLY A 116 14.64 13.45 -8.40
C GLY A 116 13.15 13.53 -8.05
N LEU A 117 12.44 12.40 -7.99
CA LEU A 117 11.03 12.33 -7.60
C LEU A 117 10.92 12.25 -6.07
N CYS A 118 10.47 13.34 -5.47
CA CYS A 118 10.35 13.53 -4.03
C CYS A 118 8.97 14.06 -3.61
N SER A 119 8.12 14.44 -4.56
CA SER A 119 6.78 14.98 -4.32
C SER A 119 5.84 14.49 -5.41
N ILE A 120 4.59 14.28 -5.03
CA ILE A 120 3.54 13.87 -5.95
C ILE A 120 3.24 14.93 -7.01
N ARG A 121 3.57 16.20 -6.74
CA ARG A 121 3.44 17.32 -7.69
C ARG A 121 4.34 17.18 -8.92
N GLN A 122 5.32 16.27 -8.87
CA GLN A 122 6.20 15.96 -9.99
C GLN A 122 5.62 14.87 -10.91
N ILE A 123 4.53 14.23 -10.50
CA ILE A 123 3.77 13.28 -11.30
C ILE A 123 2.72 14.06 -12.11
N ALA A 124 2.48 13.62 -13.35
CA ALA A 124 1.49 14.26 -14.20
C ALA A 124 0.09 14.10 -13.61
N ALA A 125 -0.70 15.18 -13.55
CA ALA A 125 -2.01 15.18 -12.90
C ALA A 125 -2.99 14.15 -13.49
N ASN A 126 -2.92 13.90 -14.80
CA ASN A 126 -3.71 12.86 -15.45
C ASN A 126 -3.33 11.45 -14.97
N GLN A 127 -2.04 11.18 -14.74
CA GLN A 127 -1.59 9.89 -14.21
C GLN A 127 -2.09 9.68 -12.77
N LEU A 128 -2.14 10.74 -11.96
CA LEU A 128 -2.73 10.70 -10.61
C LEU A 128 -4.24 10.48 -10.64
N GLU A 129 -4.95 11.09 -11.59
CA GLU A 129 -6.38 10.87 -11.75
C GLU A 129 -6.69 9.46 -12.26
N ASP A 130 -5.88 8.90 -13.17
CA ASP A 130 -6.06 7.52 -13.64
C ASP A 130 -5.99 6.51 -12.48
N VAL A 131 -5.10 6.75 -11.51
CA VAL A 131 -4.98 5.93 -10.29
C VAL A 131 -6.19 6.14 -9.37
N ALA A 132 -6.63 7.39 -9.19
CA ALA A 132 -7.82 7.68 -8.38
C ALA A 132 -9.09 7.04 -8.97
N GLU A 133 -9.27 7.13 -10.30
CA GLU A 133 -10.39 6.52 -11.01
C GLU A 133 -10.36 4.99 -10.94
N PHE A 134 -9.16 4.38 -10.97
CA PHE A 134 -9.01 2.95 -10.71
C PHE A 134 -9.61 2.56 -9.34
N PHE A 135 -9.23 3.25 -8.25
CA PHE A 135 -9.76 2.93 -6.91
C PHE A 135 -11.25 3.29 -6.76
N ARG A 136 -11.71 4.32 -7.47
CA ARG A 136 -13.14 4.70 -7.51
C ARG A 136 -14.02 3.63 -8.16
N THR A 137 -13.48 2.85 -9.10
CA THR A 137 -14.29 1.96 -9.95
C THR A 137 -14.03 0.46 -9.80
N TYR A 138 -12.86 0.04 -9.30
CA TYR A 138 -12.48 -1.39 -9.32
C TYR A 138 -13.42 -2.30 -8.52
N LYS A 139 -14.11 -1.75 -7.51
CA LYS A 139 -15.10 -2.45 -6.67
C LYS A 139 -16.57 -2.22 -7.08
N ASN A 140 -16.84 -1.48 -8.15
CA ASN A 140 -18.22 -1.16 -8.57
C ASN A 140 -19.08 -2.40 -8.85
N LEU A 141 -18.49 -3.42 -9.49
CA LEU A 141 -19.19 -4.69 -9.76
C LEU A 141 -19.42 -5.53 -8.49
N GLU A 142 -18.72 -5.20 -7.39
CA GLU A 142 -18.92 -5.79 -6.07
C GLU A 142 -19.96 -5.01 -5.23
N GLY A 143 -20.55 -3.95 -5.80
CA GLY A 143 -21.57 -3.11 -5.15
C GLY A 143 -21.03 -2.23 -4.02
N ARG A 144 -19.71 -2.04 -3.93
CA ARG A 144 -19.06 -1.21 -2.91
C ARG A 144 -18.64 0.12 -3.53
N ALA A 145 -19.02 1.20 -2.88
CA ALA A 145 -18.62 2.55 -3.26
C ALA A 145 -17.38 2.98 -2.47
N VAL A 146 -16.43 3.59 -3.18
CA VAL A 146 -15.24 4.22 -2.61
C VAL A 146 -15.35 5.72 -2.86
N GLU A 147 -15.09 6.52 -1.83
CA GLU A 147 -15.02 7.98 -1.93
C GLU A 147 -13.55 8.41 -1.99
N ILE A 148 -13.17 9.15 -3.04
CA ILE A 148 -11.82 9.73 -3.15
C ILE A 148 -11.85 11.13 -2.54
N ILE A 149 -11.03 11.36 -1.50
CA ILE A 149 -10.86 12.67 -0.87
C ILE A 149 -9.86 13.50 -1.69
N GLY A 150 -8.73 12.90 -2.06
CA GLY A 150 -7.72 13.56 -2.88
C GLY A 150 -6.32 13.01 -2.67
N TRP A 151 -5.35 13.74 -3.21
CA TRP A 151 -3.94 13.41 -3.07
C TRP A 151 -3.26 14.33 -2.05
N GLU A 152 -2.54 13.73 -1.13
CA GLU A 152 -1.71 14.40 -0.14
C GLU A 152 -0.23 14.24 -0.52
N ASP A 153 0.56 15.27 -0.26
CA ASP A 153 1.96 15.35 -0.69
C ASP A 153 2.91 14.67 0.33
N ALA A 154 4.20 14.60 -0.02
CA ALA A 154 5.20 13.86 0.73
C ALA A 154 5.35 14.29 2.21
N ASP A 155 5.04 15.55 2.54
CA ASP A 155 5.14 16.10 3.89
C ASP A 155 4.07 15.54 4.86
N ALA A 156 2.94 15.07 4.35
CA ALA A 156 1.88 14.46 5.14
C ALA A 156 2.15 12.97 5.47
N VAL A 157 3.03 12.30 4.71
CA VAL A 157 3.32 10.87 4.85
C VAL A 157 3.87 10.48 6.23
N PRO A 158 4.87 11.18 6.83
CA PRO A 158 5.44 10.77 8.10
C PRO A 158 4.40 10.67 9.23
N ALA A 159 3.45 11.61 9.26
CA ALA A 159 2.39 11.61 10.25
C ALA A 159 1.43 10.42 10.08
N LEU A 160 1.08 10.05 8.84
CA LEU A 160 0.28 8.87 8.55
C LEU A 160 1.01 7.57 8.96
N LEU A 161 2.26 7.42 8.51
CA LEU A 161 3.06 6.23 8.77
C LEU A 161 3.28 6.00 10.26
N GLU A 162 3.61 7.05 11.02
CA GLU A 162 3.81 6.94 12.47
C GLU A 162 2.54 6.50 13.18
N ARG A 163 1.37 7.05 12.82
CA ARG A 163 0.07 6.60 13.37
C ARG A 163 -0.14 5.10 13.12
N CYS A 164 0.13 4.63 11.90
CA CYS A 164 -0.08 3.23 11.55
C CYS A 164 0.92 2.29 12.26
N ILE A 165 2.18 2.71 12.44
CA ILE A 165 3.18 1.93 13.20
C ILE A 165 2.78 1.82 14.67
N GLN A 166 2.33 2.92 15.29
CA GLN A 166 1.91 2.91 16.70
C GLN A 166 0.65 2.06 16.91
N ALA A 167 -0.32 2.13 16.00
CA ALA A 167 -1.51 1.29 16.04
C ALA A 167 -1.16 -0.20 15.95
N ALA A 168 -0.23 -0.60 15.08
CA ALA A 168 0.21 -1.98 14.98
C ALA A 168 0.91 -2.48 16.25
N ARG A 169 1.76 -1.65 16.86
CA ARG A 169 2.41 -1.98 18.14
C ARG A 169 1.40 -2.20 19.27
N ALA A 170 0.42 -1.30 19.38
CA ALA A 170 -0.63 -1.42 20.39
C ALA A 170 -1.47 -2.70 20.22
N ASP A 171 -1.84 -3.06 18.98
CA ASP A 171 -2.56 -4.30 18.69
C ASP A 171 -1.73 -5.55 19.03
N GLN A 172 -0.42 -5.53 18.74
CA GLN A 172 0.49 -6.62 19.10
C GLN A 172 0.60 -6.81 20.62
N ASP A 173 0.73 -5.71 21.38
CA ASP A 173 0.80 -5.74 22.84
C ASP A 173 -0.50 -6.26 23.46
N GLU A 174 -1.66 -5.82 22.95
CA GLU A 174 -2.96 -6.33 23.39
C GLU A 174 -3.11 -7.84 23.12
N ARG A 175 -2.72 -8.32 21.93
CA ARG A 175 -2.77 -9.75 21.60
C ARG A 175 -1.82 -10.58 22.47
N CYS A 176 -0.65 -10.04 22.82
CA CYS A 176 0.29 -10.69 23.71
C CYS A 176 -0.27 -10.82 25.13
N SER A 177 -0.94 -9.76 25.62
CA SER A 177 -1.57 -9.74 26.95
C SER A 177 -2.82 -10.64 27.07
N ARG A 178 -3.50 -10.96 25.96
CA ARG A 178 -4.71 -11.79 25.93
C ARG A 178 -4.44 -13.29 25.78
N LYS A 179 -3.20 -13.75 25.57
CA LYS A 179 -2.88 -15.18 25.54
C LYS A 179 -2.98 -15.76 26.95
N PRO A 180 -3.91 -16.68 27.26
CA PRO A 180 -3.92 -17.36 28.54
C PRO A 180 -2.69 -18.26 28.64
N SER A 181 -2.04 -18.20 29.80
CA SER A 181 -0.94 -19.09 30.23
C SER A 181 -1.33 -20.57 30.18
#